data_AF-M0LCX0-F1
#
_entry.id   AF-M0LCX0-F1
#
_cell.length_a   1.000
_cell.length_b   1.000
_cell.length_c   1.000
_cell.angle_alpha   90.00
_cell.angle_beta   90.00
_cell.angle_gamma   90.00
#
_symmetry.space_group_name_H-M   'P 1'
#
loop_
_entity.id
_entity.type
_entity.pdbx_description
1 polymer ?
#
loop_
_entity_poly.entity_id
_entity_poly.type
_entity_poly.pdbx_seq_one_letter_code
_entity_poly.pdbx_strand_id
1 'polypeptide(L)'
;MLVFTDRLRAALAFAFVGCELGLAATMRLGAFPFVMVAALLLFLPPRIWDRLEAALKTKGGRDPRAVGESIGSRHLAVERAALPSVPVGRRDVPARTTVRRLGRVAASVVLVCFLVAVVTWQLAGAGFVDSPTDVDEIEEASWSFFAPNPPDASWWYAWEADLEGGETVGTLTDESGEIDRPPDAADTYPSVLWKRYGTDLRYGGDAHYEPLADYRCRRVADDSTSDGEPETVRLYHVEQPVTVDGPVGDPVADLRLERDC
;
A
#
# COMPACT_ATOMS: atom_id res chain seq x y z
N MET A 1 3.21 35.57 11.44
CA MET A 1 3.97 34.37 11.02
C MET A 1 3.19 33.06 11.23
N LEU A 2 2.61 32.80 12.41
CA LEU A 2 1.85 31.57 12.70
C LEU A 2 0.73 31.21 11.68
N VAL A 3 -0.01 32.20 11.16
CA VAL A 3 -1.09 31.97 10.18
C VAL A 3 -0.58 31.45 8.83
N PHE A 4 0.61 31.89 8.39
CA PHE A 4 1.23 31.41 7.16
C PHE A 4 1.72 29.97 7.32
N THR A 5 2.27 29.64 8.49
CA THR A 5 2.67 28.27 8.83
C THR A 5 1.48 27.32 8.86
N ASP A 6 0.33 27.76 9.38
CA ASP A 6 -0.89 26.94 9.38
C ASP A 6 -1.44 26.68 7.98
N ARG A 7 -1.42 27.69 7.10
CA ARG A 7 -1.87 27.52 5.70
C ARG A 7 -0.96 26.60 4.92
N LEU A 8 0.36 26.75 5.07
CA LEU A 8 1.33 25.88 4.42
C LEU A 8 1.22 24.44 4.94
N ARG A 9 1.06 24.26 6.26
CA ARG A 9 0.86 22.94 6.86
C ARG A 9 -0.41 22.27 6.36
N ALA A 10 -1.52 23.01 6.27
CA ALA A 10 -2.75 22.49 5.70
C ALA A 10 -2.61 22.12 4.22
N ALA A 11 -1.98 22.99 3.42
CA ALA A 11 -1.74 22.72 2.00
C ALA A 11 -0.90 21.46 1.79
N LEU A 12 0.16 21.29 2.59
CA LEU A 12 1.01 20.10 2.55
C LEU A 12 0.22 18.84 2.97
N ALA A 13 -0.52 18.90 4.08
CA ALA A 13 -1.33 17.77 4.54
C ALA A 13 -2.37 17.35 3.49
N PHE A 14 -3.07 18.30 2.86
CA PHE A 14 -4.02 18.00 1.79
C PHE A 14 -3.34 17.47 0.52
N ALA A 15 -2.14 17.95 0.18
CA ALA A 15 -1.38 17.41 -0.95
C ALA A 15 -1.00 15.93 -0.72
N PHE A 16 -0.54 15.58 0.50
CA PHE A 16 -0.28 14.19 0.86
C PHE A 16 -1.55 13.35 0.85
N VAL A 17 -2.66 13.85 1.40
CA VAL A 17 -3.96 13.15 1.32
C VAL A 17 -4.37 12.93 -0.14
N GLY A 18 -4.18 13.92 -1.02
CA GLY A 18 -4.44 13.77 -2.45
C GLY A 18 -3.56 12.70 -3.10
N CYS A 19 -2.28 12.61 -2.73
CA CYS A 19 -1.36 11.58 -3.19
C CYS A 19 -1.81 10.18 -2.75
N GLU A 20 -2.17 10.01 -1.47
CA GLU A 20 -2.70 8.74 -0.94
C GLU A 20 -4.00 8.32 -1.64
N LEU A 21 -4.91 9.27 -1.90
CA LEU A 21 -6.13 8.98 -2.65
C LEU A 21 -5.85 8.64 -4.12
N GLY A 22 -4.82 9.24 -4.72
CA GLY A 22 -4.31 8.86 -6.04
C GLY A 22 -3.81 7.41 -6.06
N LEU A 23 -2.99 7.02 -5.06
CA LEU A 23 -2.53 5.64 -4.90
C LEU A 23 -3.70 4.67 -4.69
N ALA A 24 -4.70 5.05 -3.89
CA ALA A 24 -5.90 4.25 -3.69
C ALA A 24 -6.72 4.05 -4.98
N ALA A 25 -6.70 5.04 -5.89
CA ALA A 25 -7.43 4.99 -7.15
C ALA A 25 -6.72 4.18 -8.23
N THR A 26 -5.38 4.11 -8.22
CA THR A 26 -4.60 3.46 -9.28
C THR A 26 -3.99 2.12 -8.87
N MET A 27 -3.91 1.81 -7.57
CA MET A 27 -3.26 0.59 -7.07
C MET A 27 -4.15 -0.17 -6.07
N ARG A 28 -4.15 -1.50 -6.14
CA ARG A 28 -4.82 -2.39 -5.16
C ARG A 28 -3.99 -2.56 -3.89
N LEU A 29 -3.87 -1.51 -3.08
CA LEU A 29 -3.11 -1.48 -1.81
C LEU A 29 -3.94 -1.87 -0.56
N GLY A 30 -5.24 -2.12 -0.73
CA GLY A 30 -6.16 -2.45 0.37
C GLY A 30 -6.41 -1.24 1.29
N ALA A 31 -6.41 -1.47 2.61
CA ALA A 31 -6.74 -0.44 3.59
C ALA A 31 -5.63 0.60 3.82
N PHE A 32 -4.40 0.34 3.33
CA PHE A 32 -3.22 1.13 3.65
C PHE A 32 -3.35 2.64 3.35
N PRO A 33 -3.77 3.08 2.14
CA PRO A 33 -3.84 4.52 1.85
C PRO A 33 -4.87 5.25 2.73
N PHE A 34 -5.96 4.57 3.11
CA PHE A 34 -6.99 5.15 3.97
C PHE A 34 -6.50 5.32 5.42
N VAL A 35 -5.69 4.38 5.91
CA VAL A 35 -5.03 4.49 7.22
C VAL A 35 -4.03 5.65 7.20
N MET A 36 -3.27 5.81 6.12
CA MET A 36 -2.35 6.94 5.94
C MET A 36 -3.11 8.28 5.90
N VAL A 37 -4.22 8.36 5.18
CA VAL A 37 -5.09 9.54 5.20
C VAL A 37 -5.57 9.84 6.63
N ALA A 38 -6.03 8.84 7.38
CA ALA A 38 -6.45 9.03 8.77
C ALA A 38 -5.32 9.60 9.66
N ALA A 39 -4.10 9.09 9.50
CA ALA A 39 -2.93 9.61 10.19
C ALA A 39 -2.59 11.05 9.77
N LEU A 40 -2.67 11.37 8.47
CA LEU A 40 -2.40 12.70 7.92
C LEU A 40 -3.41 13.75 8.41
N LEU A 41 -4.68 13.36 8.61
CA LEU A 41 -5.70 14.25 9.17
C LEU A 41 -5.31 14.77 10.57
N LEU A 42 -4.57 13.99 11.37
CA LEU A 42 -4.10 14.44 12.69
C LEU A 42 -3.16 15.64 12.62
N PHE A 43 -2.49 15.87 11.48
CA PHE A 43 -1.59 17.01 11.29
C PHE A 43 -2.31 18.29 10.87
N LEU A 44 -3.62 18.23 10.67
CA LEU A 44 -4.42 19.36 10.22
C LEU A 44 -4.56 20.43 11.32
N PRO A 45 -4.37 21.73 10.99
CA PRO A 45 -4.52 22.82 11.97
C PRO A 45 -5.92 22.88 12.61
N PRO A 46 -6.02 23.30 13.91
CA PRO A 46 -7.30 23.43 14.62
C PRO A 46 -8.39 24.20 13.87
N ARG A 47 -7.99 25.27 13.15
CA ARG A 47 -8.94 26.10 12.37
C ARG A 47 -9.76 25.32 11.35
N ILE A 48 -9.26 24.21 10.84
CA ILE A 48 -9.98 23.40 9.86
C ILE A 48 -11.01 22.52 10.56
N TRP A 49 -10.64 21.95 11.71
CA TRP A 49 -11.56 21.22 12.58
C TRP A 49 -12.69 22.13 13.09
N ASP A 50 -12.38 23.37 13.49
CA ASP A 50 -13.38 24.35 13.92
C ASP A 50 -14.40 24.68 12.81
N ARG A 51 -13.91 24.82 11.56
CA ARG A 51 -14.76 25.07 10.39
C ARG A 51 -15.62 23.85 10.05
N LEU A 52 -15.06 22.65 10.16
CA LEU A 52 -15.79 21.41 9.94
C LEU A 52 -16.91 21.26 10.99
N GLU A 53 -16.61 21.53 12.26
CA GLU A 53 -17.59 21.55 13.35
C GLU A 53 -18.71 22.55 13.07
N ALA A 54 -18.38 23.78 12.65
CA ALA A 54 -19.36 24.79 12.28
C ALA A 54 -20.24 24.37 11.09
N ALA A 55 -19.64 23.77 10.05
CA ALA A 55 -20.35 23.30 8.86
C ALA A 55 -21.31 22.12 9.16
N LEU A 56 -20.90 21.20 10.03
CA LEU A 56 -21.73 20.07 10.47
C LEU A 56 -22.91 20.54 11.34
N LYS A 57 -22.69 21.55 12.19
CA LYS A 57 -23.76 22.19 12.98
C LYS A 57 -24.83 22.86 12.10
N THR A 58 -24.43 23.44 10.97
CA THR A 58 -25.37 24.08 10.03
C THR A 58 -26.18 23.10 9.17
N LYS A 59 -25.74 21.85 8.97
CA LYS A 59 -26.40 20.89 8.05
C LYS A 59 -27.31 19.85 8.73
N GLY A 60 -27.39 19.80 10.05
CA GLY A 60 -28.35 18.94 10.75
C GLY A 60 -27.77 18.21 11.97
N GLY A 61 -27.75 18.90 13.12
CA GLY A 61 -28.27 18.33 14.36
C GLY A 61 -27.54 17.19 15.06
N ARG A 62 -26.19 17.12 15.03
CA ARG A 62 -25.45 16.38 16.07
C ARG A 62 -24.26 17.21 16.53
N ASP A 63 -24.24 17.57 17.81
CA ASP A 63 -23.11 18.28 18.41
C ASP A 63 -21.90 17.32 18.48
N PRO A 64 -20.82 17.55 17.72
CA PRO A 64 -19.66 16.65 17.70
C PRO A 64 -19.00 16.49 19.07
N ARG A 65 -19.21 17.48 19.96
CA ARG A 65 -18.70 17.47 21.34
C ARG A 65 -19.31 16.36 22.20
N ALA A 66 -20.57 16.00 21.98
CA ALA A 66 -21.21 14.90 22.70
C ALA A 66 -20.56 13.53 22.38
N VAL A 67 -19.98 13.36 21.19
CA VAL A 67 -19.28 12.14 20.79
C VAL A 67 -17.83 12.14 21.32
N GLY A 68 -17.16 13.29 21.30
CA GLY A 68 -15.79 13.44 21.82
C GLY A 68 -15.69 13.36 23.35
N GLU A 69 -16.68 13.86 24.08
CA GLU A 69 -16.71 13.80 25.56
C GLU A 69 -16.88 12.36 26.09
N SER A 70 -17.55 11.48 25.35
CA SER A 70 -17.69 10.06 25.70
C SER A 70 -16.33 9.31 25.66
N ILE A 71 -15.48 9.64 24.69
CA ILE A 71 -14.20 8.94 24.46
C ILE A 71 -13.05 9.58 25.24
N GLY A 72 -13.02 10.92 25.35
CA GLY A 72 -11.91 11.66 25.99
C GLY A 72 -11.99 11.80 27.51
N SER A 73 -13.19 11.70 28.11
CA SER A 73 -13.38 11.96 29.55
C SER A 73 -12.78 10.89 30.47
N ARG A 74 -12.51 9.67 29.97
CA ARG A 74 -11.91 8.59 30.76
C ARG A 74 -10.38 8.65 30.87
N HIS A 75 -9.67 9.32 29.94
CA HIS A 75 -8.20 9.33 29.91
C HIS A 75 -7.55 10.68 30.25
N LEU A 76 -8.21 11.81 29.99
CA LEU A 76 -7.58 13.14 30.15
C LEU A 76 -7.80 13.81 31.52
N ALA A 77 -8.59 13.21 32.41
CA ALA A 77 -8.80 13.73 33.76
C ALA A 77 -7.61 13.46 34.71
N VAL A 78 -6.74 12.51 34.36
CA VAL A 78 -5.60 12.11 35.22
C VAL A 78 -4.35 12.98 35.01
N GLU A 79 -4.18 13.60 33.84
CA GLU A 79 -2.91 14.31 33.51
C GLU A 79 -2.88 15.81 33.83
N ARG A 80 -4.03 16.48 34.02
CA ARG A 80 -4.04 17.92 34.33
C ARG A 80 -3.74 18.26 35.80
N ALA A 81 -3.72 17.28 36.70
CA ALA A 81 -3.48 17.52 38.12
C ALA A 81 -1.98 17.55 38.51
N ALA A 82 -1.06 17.28 37.59
CA ALA A 82 0.36 17.02 37.92
C ALA A 82 1.39 17.95 37.25
N LEU A 83 0.99 19.09 36.67
CA LEU A 83 1.95 20.04 36.10
C LEU A 83 2.11 21.28 36.99
N PRO A 84 3.25 21.47 37.66
CA PRO A 84 3.53 22.71 38.38
C PRO A 84 3.67 23.87 37.37
N SER A 85 2.96 24.96 37.64
CA SER A 85 3.06 26.21 36.88
C SER A 85 4.42 26.87 37.14
N VAL A 86 5.36 26.69 36.21
CA VAL A 86 6.64 27.40 36.23
C VAL A 86 6.40 28.85 35.81
N PRO A 87 6.75 29.86 36.63
CA PRO A 87 6.65 31.25 36.22
C PRO A 87 7.68 31.52 35.12
N VAL A 88 7.20 31.85 33.92
CA VAL A 88 8.03 32.24 32.78
C VAL A 88 8.57 33.65 33.06
N GLY A 89 9.71 33.72 33.74
CA GLY A 89 10.49 34.94 33.88
C GLY A 89 10.94 35.42 32.51
N ARG A 90 10.38 36.57 32.07
CA ARG A 90 10.81 37.27 30.86
C ARG A 90 12.23 37.80 31.09
N ARG A 91 13.23 37.01 30.71
CA ARG A 91 14.61 37.48 30.63
C ARG A 91 14.75 38.37 29.40
N ASP A 92 14.81 39.67 29.63
CA ASP A 92 15.29 40.61 28.62
C ASP A 92 16.79 40.33 28.37
N VAL A 93 17.09 39.71 27.22
CA VAL A 93 18.45 39.42 26.78
C VAL A 93 18.93 40.59 25.92
N PRO A 94 19.96 41.35 26.31
CA PRO A 94 20.46 42.43 25.47
C PRO A 94 21.31 41.88 24.32
N ALA A 95 21.19 42.52 23.15
CA ALA A 95 22.11 42.52 22.01
C ALA A 95 22.58 41.15 21.44
N ARG A 96 21.66 40.35 20.90
CA ARG A 96 21.95 39.17 20.04
C ARG A 96 21.66 39.40 18.55
N THR A 97 21.57 40.65 18.09
CA THR A 97 21.13 40.99 16.72
C THR A 97 22.16 40.61 15.66
N THR A 98 23.46 40.82 15.91
CA THR A 98 24.52 40.55 14.93
C THR A 98 24.77 39.05 14.74
N VAL A 99 24.84 38.27 15.83
CA VAL A 99 25.04 36.80 15.77
C VAL A 99 23.85 36.09 15.13
N ARG A 100 22.61 36.52 15.42
CA ARG A 100 21.40 35.98 14.74
C ARG A 100 21.27 36.41 13.27
N ARG A 101 21.88 37.52 12.87
CA ARG A 101 21.89 37.98 11.48
C ARG A 101 22.94 37.21 10.68
N LEU A 102 24.14 37.05 11.24
CA LEU A 102 25.22 36.25 10.65
C LEU A 102 24.80 34.78 10.51
N GLY A 103 24.17 34.20 11.54
CA GLY A 103 23.65 32.83 11.49
C GLY A 103 22.52 32.64 10.47
N ARG A 104 21.66 33.65 10.27
CA ARG A 104 20.64 33.61 9.20
C ARG A 104 21.25 33.70 7.81
N VAL A 105 22.25 34.56 7.62
CA VAL A 105 22.94 34.66 6.33
C VAL A 105 23.67 33.35 6.01
N ALA A 106 24.38 32.77 6.97
CA ALA A 106 25.05 31.48 6.79
C ALA A 106 24.04 30.36 6.46
N ALA A 107 22.93 30.26 7.20
CA ALA A 107 21.88 29.29 6.92
C ALA A 107 21.24 29.49 5.53
N SER A 108 21.02 30.75 5.11
CA SER A 108 20.52 31.07 3.78
C SER A 108 21.52 30.69 2.68
N VAL A 109 22.82 30.93 2.89
CA VAL A 109 23.86 30.53 1.93
C VAL A 109 23.89 29.01 1.80
N VAL A 110 23.87 28.27 2.91
CA VAL A 110 23.82 26.80 2.89
C VAL A 110 22.57 26.30 2.17
N LEU A 111 21.40 26.88 2.45
CA LEU A 111 20.15 26.53 1.77
C LEU A 111 20.20 26.83 0.27
N VAL A 112 20.78 27.95 -0.14
CA VAL A 112 20.94 28.31 -1.55
C VAL A 112 21.93 27.37 -2.25
N CYS A 113 23.08 27.07 -1.64
CA CYS A 113 24.03 26.10 -2.18
C CYS A 113 23.41 24.70 -2.30
N PHE A 114 22.65 24.27 -1.30
CA PHE A 114 21.91 23.01 -1.35
C PHE A 114 20.85 23.01 -2.45
N LEU A 115 20.08 24.09 -2.59
CA LEU A 115 19.09 24.24 -3.66
C LEU A 115 19.75 24.20 -5.04
N VAL A 116 20.86 24.92 -5.23
CA VAL A 116 21.61 24.90 -6.49
C VAL A 116 22.11 23.49 -6.77
N ALA A 117 22.72 22.82 -5.79
CA ALA A 117 23.18 21.44 -5.96
C ALA A 117 22.04 20.50 -6.38
N VAL A 118 20.87 20.58 -5.74
CA VAL A 118 19.69 19.78 -6.11
C VAL A 118 19.21 20.13 -7.52
N VAL A 119 19.09 21.41 -7.88
CA VAL A 119 18.63 21.83 -9.21
C VAL A 119 19.62 21.40 -10.29
N THR A 120 20.92 21.59 -10.07
CA THR A 120 21.96 21.12 -10.98
C THR A 120 21.91 19.61 -11.15
N TRP A 121 21.68 18.86 -10.06
CA TRP A 121 21.49 17.42 -10.12
C TRP A 121 20.26 17.00 -10.95
N GLN A 122 19.14 17.72 -10.80
CA GLN A 122 17.94 17.47 -11.62
C GLN A 122 18.17 17.83 -13.09
N LEU A 123 18.89 18.92 -13.38
CA LEU A 123 19.23 19.31 -14.75
C LEU A 123 20.19 18.31 -15.41
N ALA A 124 21.14 17.77 -14.65
CA ALA A 124 22.03 16.71 -15.12
C ALA A 124 21.28 15.41 -15.40
N GLY A 125 20.39 14.98 -14.49
CA GLY A 125 19.54 13.81 -14.71
C GLY A 125 18.57 13.96 -15.89
N ALA A 126 18.18 15.19 -16.24
CA ALA A 126 17.39 15.51 -17.42
C ALA A 126 18.23 15.70 -18.70
N GLY A 127 19.56 15.57 -18.62
CA GLY A 127 20.47 15.66 -19.78
C GLY A 127 20.81 17.07 -20.25
N PHE A 128 20.49 18.12 -19.47
CA PHE A 128 20.79 19.50 -19.83
C PHE A 128 22.18 19.98 -19.38
N VAL A 129 22.84 19.22 -18.50
CA VAL A 129 24.18 19.51 -17.97
C VAL A 129 24.96 18.20 -17.92
N ASP A 130 26.22 18.22 -18.36
CA ASP A 130 27.09 17.04 -18.29
C ASP A 130 27.27 16.61 -16.83
N SER A 131 26.97 15.34 -16.54
CA SER A 131 27.16 14.78 -15.20
C SER A 131 28.65 14.45 -14.99
N PRO A 132 29.26 14.77 -13.84
CA PRO A 132 30.69 14.53 -13.59
C PRO A 132 31.06 13.06 -13.34
N THR A 133 30.16 12.11 -13.57
CA THR A 133 30.39 10.68 -13.42
C THR A 133 30.24 10.00 -14.78
N ASP A 134 31.27 9.28 -15.23
CA ASP A 134 31.19 8.38 -16.38
C ASP A 134 30.07 7.35 -16.10
N VAL A 135 29.00 7.46 -16.89
CA VAL A 135 27.74 6.74 -16.66
C VAL A 135 27.87 5.24 -16.98
N ASP A 136 28.93 4.85 -17.68
CA ASP A 136 29.19 3.47 -18.12
C ASP A 136 29.48 2.51 -16.94
N GLU A 137 30.03 2.99 -15.83
CA GLU A 137 30.36 2.13 -14.67
C GLU A 137 29.15 1.89 -13.73
N ILE A 138 28.05 2.63 -13.93
CA ILE A 138 26.80 2.50 -13.15
C ILE A 138 25.83 1.52 -13.81
N GLU A 139 26.02 1.11 -15.07
CA GLU A 139 25.13 0.12 -15.70
C GLU A 139 25.25 -1.27 -15.03
N GLU A 140 26.43 -1.62 -14.49
CA GLU A 140 26.65 -2.86 -13.73
C GLU A 140 26.12 -2.82 -12.29
N ALA A 141 25.76 -1.63 -11.79
CA ALA A 141 25.07 -1.44 -10.52
C ALA A 141 23.69 -0.81 -10.79
N SER A 142 22.57 -1.52 -10.62
CA SER A 142 22.08 -1.59 -9.23
C SER A 142 20.75 -2.32 -9.06
N TRP A 143 20.16 -2.93 -10.09
CA TRP A 143 18.95 -3.74 -9.84
C TRP A 143 19.26 -5.00 -9.03
N SER A 144 20.46 -5.57 -9.17
CA SER A 144 20.95 -6.68 -8.33
C SER A 144 21.14 -6.30 -6.86
N PHE A 145 21.30 -5.01 -6.52
CA PHE A 145 21.36 -4.57 -5.12
C PHE A 145 19.97 -4.57 -4.47
N PHE A 146 18.92 -4.28 -5.24
CA PHE A 146 17.53 -4.25 -4.75
C PHE A 146 16.82 -5.59 -4.87
N ALA A 147 17.18 -6.39 -5.87
CA ALA A 147 16.65 -7.71 -6.13
C ALA A 147 17.78 -8.64 -6.59
N PRO A 148 18.67 -9.09 -5.67
CA PRO A 148 19.78 -9.98 -6.03
C PRO A 148 19.30 -11.33 -6.59
N ASN A 149 18.11 -11.77 -6.16
CA ASN A 149 17.43 -12.94 -6.69
C ASN A 149 16.02 -12.51 -7.11
N PRO A 150 15.86 -11.89 -8.29
CA PRO A 150 14.53 -11.54 -8.79
C PRO A 150 13.74 -12.84 -9.05
N PRO A 151 12.40 -12.82 -8.96
CA PRO A 151 11.60 -13.97 -9.33
C PRO A 151 11.89 -14.38 -10.78
N ASP A 152 12.22 -15.65 -10.98
CA ASP A 152 12.54 -16.30 -12.26
C ASP A 152 11.35 -17.09 -12.82
N ALA A 153 10.22 -17.08 -12.12
CA ALA A 153 8.96 -17.68 -12.56
C ALA A 153 7.75 -16.83 -12.16
N SER A 154 6.77 -16.80 -13.06
CA SER A 154 5.39 -16.42 -12.73
C SER A 154 4.62 -17.64 -12.26
N TRP A 155 3.66 -17.46 -11.36
CA TRP A 155 2.89 -18.58 -10.83
C TRP A 155 1.45 -18.17 -10.48
N TRP A 156 0.54 -19.16 -10.52
CA TRP A 156 -0.86 -19.01 -10.12
C TRP A 156 -1.42 -20.34 -9.62
N TYR A 157 -2.59 -20.30 -9.00
CA TYR A 157 -3.33 -21.52 -8.65
C TYR A 157 -4.42 -21.78 -9.67
N ALA A 158 -4.55 -23.05 -10.04
CA ALA A 158 -5.67 -23.55 -10.81
C ALA A 158 -6.38 -24.67 -10.05
N TRP A 159 -7.59 -25.00 -10.45
CA TRP A 159 -8.33 -26.12 -9.90
C TRP A 159 -9.20 -26.75 -10.96
N GLU A 160 -9.51 -28.03 -10.77
CA GLU A 160 -10.49 -28.78 -11.55
C GLU A 160 -11.38 -29.55 -10.57
N ALA A 161 -12.63 -29.77 -10.97
CA ALA A 161 -13.59 -30.61 -10.27
C ALA A 161 -14.23 -31.57 -11.26
N ASP A 162 -14.18 -32.86 -10.95
CA ASP A 162 -14.93 -33.88 -11.66
C ASP A 162 -16.33 -33.95 -11.07
N LEU A 163 -17.34 -33.89 -11.94
CA LEU A 163 -18.74 -34.00 -11.57
C LEU A 163 -19.24 -35.44 -11.78
N GLU A 164 -20.28 -35.85 -11.06
CA GLU A 164 -20.92 -37.18 -11.22
C GLU A 164 -21.36 -37.47 -12.67
N GLY A 165 -21.63 -36.42 -13.45
CA GLY A 165 -21.98 -36.51 -14.88
C GLY A 165 -20.81 -36.85 -15.81
N GLY A 166 -19.58 -36.96 -15.29
CA GLY A 166 -18.34 -37.16 -16.06
C GLY A 166 -17.80 -35.89 -16.72
N GLU A 167 -18.40 -34.73 -16.43
CA GLU A 167 -17.90 -33.42 -16.85
C GLU A 167 -16.83 -32.92 -15.86
N THR A 168 -15.77 -32.30 -16.37
CA THR A 168 -14.75 -31.63 -15.56
C THR A 168 -14.88 -30.12 -15.73
N VAL A 169 -15.03 -29.39 -14.61
CA VAL A 169 -15.10 -27.92 -14.60
C VAL A 169 -13.91 -27.35 -13.84
N GLY A 170 -13.38 -26.20 -14.26
CA GLY A 170 -12.19 -25.67 -13.61
C GLY A 170 -11.59 -24.44 -14.27
N THR A 171 -10.35 -24.13 -13.88
CA THR A 171 -9.57 -22.99 -14.39
C THR A 171 -8.15 -23.40 -14.80
N LEU A 172 -7.87 -24.70 -14.94
CA LEU A 172 -6.54 -25.17 -15.32
C LEU A 172 -6.26 -24.93 -16.81
N THR A 173 -7.24 -25.25 -17.65
CA THR A 173 -7.17 -25.07 -19.10
C THR A 173 -8.13 -23.99 -19.57
N ASP A 174 -7.81 -23.39 -20.71
CA ASP A 174 -8.69 -22.48 -21.43
C ASP A 174 -9.73 -23.23 -22.29
N GLU A 175 -10.51 -22.50 -23.10
CA GLU A 175 -11.52 -23.08 -24.00
C GLU A 175 -10.94 -24.00 -25.08
N SER A 176 -9.63 -23.89 -25.36
CA SER A 176 -8.91 -24.74 -26.33
C SER A 176 -8.30 -26.00 -25.69
N GLY A 177 -8.32 -26.10 -24.36
CA GLY A 177 -7.71 -27.19 -23.60
C GLY A 177 -6.22 -26.98 -23.30
N GLU A 178 -5.69 -25.78 -23.55
CA GLU A 178 -4.30 -25.43 -23.26
C GLU A 178 -4.19 -24.77 -21.88
N ILE A 179 -3.07 -25.02 -21.17
CA ILE A 179 -2.77 -24.33 -19.92
C ILE A 179 -2.12 -23.01 -20.27
N ASP A 180 -2.83 -21.90 -20.06
CA ASP A 180 -2.31 -20.56 -20.29
C ASP A 180 -2.42 -19.67 -19.04
N ARG A 181 -1.61 -18.62 -19.00
CA ARG A 181 -1.62 -17.64 -17.93
C ARG A 181 -2.94 -16.87 -17.94
N PRO A 182 -3.54 -16.60 -16.76
CA PRO A 182 -4.67 -15.69 -16.65
C PRO A 182 -4.31 -14.28 -17.21
N PRO A 183 -5.20 -13.65 -18.01
CA PRO A 183 -4.93 -12.33 -18.61
C PRO A 183 -4.59 -11.25 -17.59
N ASP A 184 -5.23 -11.30 -16.41
CA ASP A 184 -4.90 -10.48 -15.25
C ASP A 184 -4.73 -11.37 -14.00
N ALA A 185 -3.50 -11.47 -13.51
CA ALA A 185 -3.20 -12.22 -12.29
C ALA A 185 -3.93 -11.68 -11.06
N ALA A 186 -4.27 -10.39 -11.03
CA ALA A 186 -4.97 -9.79 -9.89
C ALA A 186 -6.43 -10.26 -9.77
N ASP A 187 -7.05 -10.70 -10.87
CA ASP A 187 -8.44 -11.15 -10.89
C ASP A 187 -8.60 -12.64 -10.54
N THR A 188 -7.49 -13.38 -10.47
CA THR A 188 -7.49 -14.76 -9.94
C THR A 188 -7.82 -14.82 -8.44
N TYR A 189 -7.64 -13.71 -7.72
CA TYR A 189 -7.90 -13.62 -6.28
C TYR A 189 -9.10 -12.73 -5.98
N PRO A 190 -10.18 -13.25 -5.36
CA PRO A 190 -11.36 -12.45 -5.06
C PRO A 190 -11.12 -11.27 -4.11
N SER A 191 -10.09 -11.36 -3.27
CA SER A 191 -9.72 -10.30 -2.32
C SER A 191 -8.24 -10.31 -1.97
N VAL A 192 -7.78 -9.24 -1.32
CA VAL A 192 -6.40 -9.15 -0.79
C VAL A 192 -6.10 -10.24 0.24
N LEU A 193 -7.12 -10.68 1.00
CA LEU A 193 -6.96 -11.79 1.95
C LEU A 193 -6.77 -13.12 1.21
N TRP A 194 -7.48 -13.34 0.11
CA TRP A 194 -7.27 -14.50 -0.75
C TRP A 194 -5.87 -14.49 -1.38
N LYS A 195 -5.39 -13.33 -1.84
CA LYS A 195 -4.01 -13.20 -2.34
C LYS A 195 -2.99 -13.52 -1.25
N ARG A 196 -3.21 -13.03 -0.03
CA ARG A 196 -2.32 -13.33 1.11
C ARG A 196 -2.33 -14.82 1.44
N TYR A 197 -3.51 -15.42 1.52
CA TYR A 197 -3.68 -16.85 1.75
C TYR A 197 -2.98 -17.69 0.67
N GLY A 198 -3.16 -17.36 -0.61
CA GLY A 198 -2.47 -18.01 -1.73
C GLY A 198 -0.94 -17.88 -1.67
N THR A 199 -0.43 -16.74 -1.22
CA THR A 199 1.02 -16.55 -1.04
C THR A 199 1.56 -17.46 0.05
N ASP A 200 0.82 -17.62 1.15
CA ASP A 200 1.22 -18.49 2.27
C ASP A 200 1.09 -19.99 1.89
N LEU A 201 0.06 -20.36 1.11
CA LEU A 201 -0.13 -21.70 0.55
C LEU A 201 1.07 -22.18 -0.29
N ARG A 202 1.79 -21.28 -0.96
CA ARG A 202 2.88 -21.64 -1.88
C ARG A 202 3.99 -22.40 -1.16
N TYR A 203 4.17 -22.10 0.12
CA TYR A 203 5.17 -22.69 1.01
C TYR A 203 4.56 -23.67 2.03
N GLY A 204 3.24 -23.88 1.98
CA GLY A 204 2.51 -24.80 2.83
C GLY A 204 2.50 -26.23 2.29
N GLY A 205 2.41 -27.21 3.18
CA GLY A 205 2.10 -28.60 2.81
C GLY A 205 0.59 -28.86 2.68
N ASP A 206 0.23 -30.08 2.30
CA ASP A 206 -1.12 -30.53 1.93
C ASP A 206 -2.22 -30.10 2.91
N ALA A 207 -1.96 -30.16 4.23
CA ALA A 207 -2.90 -29.74 5.27
C ALA A 207 -3.36 -28.28 5.15
N HIS A 208 -2.58 -27.41 4.49
CA HIS A 208 -2.96 -26.02 4.21
C HIS A 208 -3.89 -25.92 3.00
N TYR A 209 -3.84 -26.87 2.07
CA TYR A 209 -4.69 -26.92 0.86
C TYR A 209 -6.06 -27.52 1.15
N GLU A 210 -6.21 -28.36 2.18
CA GLU A 210 -7.49 -29.01 2.52
C GLU A 210 -8.66 -28.02 2.70
N PRO A 211 -8.53 -26.89 3.44
CA PRO A 211 -9.63 -25.93 3.57
C PRO A 211 -10.00 -25.27 2.24
N LEU A 212 -9.04 -25.15 1.31
CA LEU A 212 -9.29 -24.64 -0.03
C LEU A 212 -10.07 -25.66 -0.86
N ALA A 213 -9.70 -26.95 -0.79
CA ALA A 213 -10.43 -28.02 -1.46
C ALA A 213 -11.87 -28.11 -0.94
N ASP A 214 -12.08 -28.12 0.39
CA ASP A 214 -13.41 -28.14 1.01
C ASP A 214 -14.25 -26.90 0.64
N TYR A 215 -13.61 -25.74 0.47
CA TYR A 215 -14.27 -24.54 -0.03
C TYR A 215 -14.69 -24.68 -1.50
N ARG A 216 -13.85 -25.31 -2.33
CA ARG A 216 -14.14 -25.53 -3.75
C ARG A 216 -15.24 -26.56 -3.95
N CYS A 217 -15.22 -27.70 -3.26
CA CYS A 217 -16.31 -28.68 -3.28
C CYS A 217 -17.67 -28.00 -3.02
N ARG A 218 -17.78 -27.24 -1.92
CA ARG A 218 -19.01 -26.52 -1.58
C ARG A 218 -19.39 -25.48 -2.64
N ARG A 219 -18.43 -24.75 -3.18
CA ARG A 219 -18.72 -23.69 -4.15
C ARG A 219 -19.15 -24.23 -5.51
N VAL A 220 -18.62 -25.38 -5.92
CA VAL A 220 -19.06 -26.08 -7.13
C VAL A 220 -20.44 -26.68 -6.92
N ALA A 221 -20.70 -27.30 -5.76
CA ALA A 221 -22.02 -27.82 -5.41
C ALA A 221 -23.11 -26.72 -5.33
N ASP A 222 -22.73 -25.51 -4.89
CA ASP A 222 -23.63 -24.34 -4.84
C ASP A 222 -23.82 -23.66 -6.22
N ASP A 223 -23.03 -24.01 -7.24
CA ASP A 223 -23.09 -23.38 -8.56
C ASP A 223 -24.18 -24.02 -9.43
N SER A 224 -25.26 -23.28 -9.67
CA SER A 224 -26.38 -23.71 -10.50
C SER A 224 -26.04 -23.92 -11.99
N THR A 225 -24.82 -23.56 -12.40
CA THR A 225 -24.34 -23.69 -13.78
C THR A 225 -23.69 -25.05 -14.03
N SER A 226 -23.39 -25.82 -12.99
CA SER A 226 -22.81 -27.15 -13.07
C SER A 226 -23.90 -28.22 -13.16
N ASP A 227 -23.77 -29.16 -14.10
CA ASP A 227 -24.74 -30.24 -14.34
C ASP A 227 -24.49 -31.48 -13.44
N GLY A 228 -24.13 -31.27 -12.17
CA GLY A 228 -23.91 -32.38 -11.22
C GLY A 228 -23.27 -31.96 -9.89
N GLU A 229 -23.30 -32.88 -8.91
CA GLU A 229 -22.53 -32.73 -7.67
C GLU A 229 -21.04 -33.02 -7.96
N PRO A 230 -20.10 -32.30 -7.32
CA PRO A 230 -18.68 -32.59 -7.47
C PRO A 230 -18.33 -33.89 -6.74
N GLU A 231 -17.57 -34.78 -7.39
CA GLU A 231 -17.02 -36.01 -6.81
C GLU A 231 -15.59 -35.82 -6.30
N THR A 232 -14.76 -35.09 -7.06
CA THR A 232 -13.35 -34.92 -6.74
C THR A 232 -12.88 -33.54 -7.16
N VAL A 233 -12.10 -32.88 -6.30
CA VAL A 233 -11.44 -31.61 -6.60
C VAL A 233 -9.92 -31.78 -6.60
N ARG A 234 -9.29 -31.27 -7.65
CA ARG A 234 -7.84 -31.24 -7.85
C ARG A 234 -7.36 -29.80 -7.84
N LEU A 235 -6.38 -29.51 -6.98
CA LEU A 235 -5.76 -28.20 -6.83
C LEU A 235 -4.36 -28.21 -7.41
N TYR A 236 -4.07 -27.25 -8.28
CA TYR A 236 -2.79 -27.13 -9.00
C TYR A 236 -2.08 -25.85 -8.64
N HIS A 237 -0.76 -25.92 -8.56
CA HIS A 237 0.13 -24.78 -8.56
C HIS A 237 0.84 -24.76 -9.91
N VAL A 238 0.55 -23.73 -10.71
CA VAL A 238 1.11 -23.60 -12.04
C VAL A 238 2.26 -22.62 -12.00
N GLU A 239 3.42 -23.01 -12.51
CA GLU A 239 4.57 -22.14 -12.68
C GLU A 239 4.98 -22.06 -14.15
N GLN A 240 5.39 -20.86 -14.57
CA GLN A 240 6.00 -20.65 -15.88
C GLN A 240 7.25 -19.80 -15.70
N PRO A 241 8.42 -20.28 -16.16
CA PRO A 241 9.66 -19.51 -16.12
C PRO A 241 9.52 -18.17 -16.86
N VAL A 242 10.18 -17.14 -16.33
CA VAL A 242 10.22 -15.80 -16.92
C VAL A 242 11.65 -15.29 -16.99
N THR A 243 11.94 -14.61 -18.09
CA THR A 243 13.19 -13.89 -18.32
C THR A 243 12.89 -12.40 -18.50
N VAL A 244 13.93 -11.60 -18.72
CA VAL A 244 13.80 -10.16 -19.00
C VAL A 244 12.95 -9.88 -20.24
N ASP A 245 12.97 -10.80 -21.21
CA ASP A 245 12.22 -10.70 -22.47
C ASP A 245 10.79 -11.28 -22.37
N GLY A 246 10.42 -11.84 -21.22
CA GLY A 246 9.09 -12.40 -20.98
C GLY A 246 9.09 -13.89 -20.60
N PRO A 247 7.91 -14.54 -20.64
CA PRO A 247 7.78 -15.96 -20.31
C PRO A 247 8.56 -16.83 -21.29
N VAL A 248 9.15 -17.91 -20.77
CA VAL A 248 9.88 -18.90 -21.56
C VAL A 248 9.40 -20.30 -21.21
N GLY A 249 9.18 -21.12 -22.24
CA GLY A 249 8.63 -22.45 -22.08
C GLY A 249 7.14 -22.47 -21.74
N ASP A 250 6.60 -23.68 -21.66
CA ASP A 250 5.19 -23.93 -21.38
C ASP A 250 4.93 -23.89 -19.86
N PRO A 251 3.74 -23.44 -19.41
CA PRO A 251 3.35 -23.54 -18.01
C PRO A 251 3.32 -24.99 -17.51
N VAL A 252 3.87 -25.22 -16.32
CA VAL A 252 3.89 -26.53 -15.68
C VAL A 252 2.91 -26.52 -14.50
N ALA A 253 1.92 -27.39 -14.53
CA ALA A 253 0.93 -27.53 -13.47
C ALA A 253 1.30 -28.67 -12.51
N ASP A 254 1.68 -28.31 -11.28
CA ASP A 254 1.96 -29.27 -10.22
C ASP A 254 0.68 -29.53 -9.41
N LEU A 255 0.23 -30.79 -9.39
CA LEU A 255 -0.86 -31.21 -8.51
C LEU A 255 -0.41 -31.09 -7.05
N ARG A 256 -1.12 -30.26 -6.27
CA ARG A 256 -0.84 -30.03 -4.84
C ARG A 256 -1.72 -30.85 -3.93
N LEU A 257 -2.98 -31.03 -4.31
CA LEU A 257 -3.94 -31.81 -3.53
C LEU A 257 -5.03 -32.33 -4.45
N GLU A 258 -5.36 -33.61 -4.27
CA GLU A 258 -6.58 -34.22 -4.79
C GLU A 258 -7.41 -34.65 -3.59
N ARG A 259 -8.71 -34.34 -3.61
CA ARG A 259 -9.60 -34.62 -2.49
C ARG A 259 -11.00 -34.89 -2.99
N ASP A 260 -11.58 -35.96 -2.47
CA ASP A 260 -12.98 -36.30 -2.69
C ASP A 260 -13.90 -35.28 -2.00
N CYS A 261 -14.96 -34.92 -2.73
CA CYS A 261 -16.12 -34.26 -2.18
C CYS A 261 -17.14 -35.35 -1.77
#